data_AF-A0A7S2SB05-F1
#
_entry.id   AF-A0A7S2SB05-F1
#
_cell.length_a   1.000
_cell.length_b   1.000
_cell.length_c   1.000
_cell.angle_alpha   90.00
_cell.angle_beta   90.00
_cell.angle_gamma   90.00
#
_symmetry.space_group_name_H-M   'P 1'
#
loop_
_entity.id
_entity.type
_entity.pdbx_description
1 polymer ?
#
loop_
_entity_poly.entity_id
_entity_poly.type
_entity_poly.pdbx_seq_one_letter_code
_entity_poly.pdbx_strand_id
1 'polypeptide(L)'
;AHEELPITITVSDVLECKTVAGIAFKRGEAFAGPAVAPIQSARPHGMLSFGQERLLFIEGLANGTSANHLSMEFVLSQYTSLNALENAINFVIERHHILHTIYHEDMTQSVLPEWVFTIETVDDVEAFANLPFELSHDLPLRACI
;
A
#
# COMPACT_ATOMS: atom_id res chain seq x y z
N ALA A 1 -4.09 -21.32 -3.66
CA ALA A 1 -3.99 -21.64 -5.09
C ALA A 1 -4.84 -20.63 -5.84
N HIS A 2 -4.34 -19.99 -6.89
CA HIS A 2 -5.16 -19.18 -7.77
C HIS A 2 -6.18 -20.12 -8.42
N GLU A 3 -7.46 -19.97 -8.10
CA GLU A 3 -8.50 -20.58 -8.92
C GLU A 3 -8.60 -19.67 -10.15
N GLU A 4 -7.69 -19.89 -11.09
CA GLU A 4 -7.74 -19.26 -12.39
C GLU A 4 -9.07 -19.66 -13.01
N LEU A 5 -9.95 -18.68 -13.20
CA LEU A 5 -11.03 -18.84 -14.16
C LEU A 5 -10.36 -19.35 -15.43
N PRO A 6 -10.84 -20.45 -16.06
CA PRO A 6 -10.21 -21.03 -17.23
C PRO A 6 -10.28 -20.12 -18.47
N ILE A 7 -10.67 -18.86 -18.27
CA ILE A 7 -10.78 -17.81 -19.27
C ILE A 7 -9.81 -16.69 -18.89
N THR A 8 -8.76 -16.55 -19.68
CA THR A 8 -7.83 -15.41 -19.56
C THR A 8 -8.41 -14.19 -20.30
N ILE A 9 -8.92 -13.19 -19.60
CA ILE A 9 -9.34 -11.91 -20.21
C ILE A 9 -8.17 -10.91 -20.13
N THR A 10 -7.75 -10.37 -21.28
CA THR A 10 -6.68 -9.36 -21.32
C THR A 10 -7.24 -7.94 -21.16
N VAL A 11 -6.37 -6.98 -20.80
CA VAL A 11 -6.75 -5.55 -20.80
C VAL A 11 -7.17 -5.10 -22.21
N SER A 12 -6.49 -5.57 -23.26
CA SER A 12 -6.88 -5.28 -24.65
C SER A 12 -8.28 -5.77 -24.97
N ASP A 13 -8.69 -6.95 -24.47
CA ASP A 13 -10.05 -7.46 -24.69
C ASP A 13 -11.10 -6.52 -24.11
N VAL A 14 -10.86 -5.93 -22.93
CA VAL A 14 -11.77 -4.96 -22.30
C VAL A 14 -11.82 -3.64 -23.07
N LEU A 15 -10.67 -3.18 -23.58
CA LEU A 15 -10.58 -1.92 -24.32
C LEU A 15 -11.21 -2.01 -25.71
N GLU A 16 -11.02 -3.14 -26.40
CA GLU A 16 -11.61 -3.42 -27.70
C GLU A 16 -13.10 -3.75 -27.58
N CYS A 17 -13.45 -4.64 -26.64
CA CYS A 17 -14.82 -5.04 -26.37
C CYS A 17 -15.32 -4.33 -25.12
N LYS A 18 -15.85 -3.11 -25.31
CA LYS A 18 -16.34 -2.21 -24.25
C LYS A 18 -17.58 -2.70 -23.46
N THR A 19 -17.98 -3.95 -23.65
CA THR A 19 -19.11 -4.57 -22.96
C THR A 19 -18.80 -6.02 -22.65
N VAL A 20 -19.36 -6.53 -21.55
CA VAL A 20 -19.25 -7.96 -21.17
C VAL A 20 -19.73 -8.86 -22.31
N ALA A 21 -20.82 -8.48 -22.98
CA ALA A 21 -21.34 -9.20 -24.15
C ALA A 21 -20.35 -9.22 -25.32
N GLY A 22 -19.65 -8.12 -25.58
CA GLY A 22 -18.62 -8.04 -26.62
C GLY A 22 -17.41 -8.93 -26.32
N ILE A 23 -16.96 -8.96 -25.06
CA ILE A 23 -15.84 -9.82 -24.63
C ILE A 23 -16.24 -11.29 -24.77
N ALA A 24 -17.43 -11.66 -24.29
CA ALA A 24 -17.97 -13.02 -24.41
C ALA A 24 -18.11 -13.45 -25.87
N PHE A 25 -18.62 -12.57 -26.75
CA PHE A 25 -18.74 -12.84 -28.18
C PHE A 25 -17.38 -13.04 -28.85
N LYS A 26 -16.41 -12.16 -28.58
CA LYS A 26 -15.04 -12.26 -29.14
C LYS A 26 -14.34 -13.56 -28.73
N ARG A 27 -14.63 -14.05 -27.52
CA ARG A 27 -14.05 -15.30 -26.99
C ARG A 27 -14.72 -16.56 -27.53
N GLY A 28 -15.95 -16.48 -28.05
CA GLY A 28 -16.65 -17.63 -28.65
C GLY A 28 -17.02 -18.75 -27.66
N GLU A 29 -16.85 -18.54 -26.36
CA GLU A 29 -17.08 -19.55 -25.32
C GLU A 29 -18.29 -19.18 -24.46
N ALA A 30 -19.30 -20.05 -24.43
CA ALA A 30 -20.37 -19.99 -23.44
C ALA A 30 -19.82 -20.51 -22.11
N PHE A 31 -19.43 -19.61 -21.22
CA PHE A 31 -18.95 -20.00 -19.88
C PHE A 31 -20.13 -20.39 -18.98
N ALA A 32 -20.26 -21.69 -18.73
CA ALA A 32 -21.10 -22.25 -17.68
C ALA A 32 -20.19 -22.72 -16.52
N GLY A 33 -19.45 -21.79 -15.91
CA GLY A 33 -18.57 -22.09 -14.78
C GLY A 33 -19.23 -21.82 -13.43
N PRO A 34 -18.74 -22.47 -12.35
CA PRO A 34 -19.26 -22.27 -11.00
C PRO A 34 -19.07 -20.82 -10.54
N ALA A 35 -19.92 -20.39 -9.61
CA ALA A 35 -19.84 -19.06 -9.01
C ALA A 35 -18.46 -18.84 -8.38
N VAL A 36 -17.84 -17.69 -8.69
CA VAL A 36 -16.52 -17.30 -8.18
C VAL A 36 -16.60 -17.16 -6.66
N ALA A 37 -15.89 -18.02 -5.93
CA ALA A 37 -15.73 -17.88 -4.49
C ALA A 37 -14.83 -16.66 -4.16
N PRO A 38 -14.99 -16.03 -2.98
CA PRO A 38 -14.10 -14.96 -2.55
C PRO A 38 -12.64 -15.42 -2.57
N ILE A 39 -11.77 -14.64 -3.21
CA ILE A 39 -10.34 -14.94 -3.29
C ILE A 39 -9.73 -14.85 -1.89
N GLN A 40 -9.36 -15.98 -1.30
CA GLN A 40 -8.37 -16.02 -0.23
C GLN A 40 -7.01 -15.78 -0.87
N SER A 41 -6.28 -14.76 -0.41
CA SER A 41 -4.94 -14.46 -0.91
C SER A 41 -4.05 -15.70 -0.73
N ALA A 42 -3.63 -16.31 -1.84
CA ALA A 42 -2.79 -17.50 -1.84
C ALA A 42 -1.33 -17.23 -1.41
N ARG A 43 -0.96 -15.97 -1.15
CA ARG A 43 0.39 -15.63 -0.70
C ARG A 43 0.56 -16.01 0.77
N PRO A 44 1.63 -16.75 1.12
CA PRO A 44 2.07 -16.90 2.50
C PRO A 44 2.11 -15.53 3.18
N HIS A 45 1.64 -15.48 4.42
CA HIS A 45 1.73 -14.29 5.24
C HIS A 45 3.19 -13.81 5.29
N GLY A 46 3.38 -12.52 5.04
CA GLY A 46 4.70 -11.87 5.07
C GLY A 46 5.51 -11.90 3.78
N MET A 47 5.02 -12.55 2.70
CA MET A 47 5.66 -12.38 1.39
C MET A 47 5.38 -10.99 0.80
N LEU A 48 6.42 -10.39 0.23
CA LEU A 48 6.32 -9.13 -0.48
C LEU A 48 5.60 -9.29 -1.81
N SER A 49 4.98 -8.20 -2.25
CA SER A 49 4.67 -8.04 -3.67
C SER A 49 5.94 -7.74 -4.47
N PHE A 50 5.91 -8.07 -5.75
CA PHE A 50 6.99 -7.72 -6.68
C PHE A 50 7.33 -6.21 -6.65
N GLY A 51 6.31 -5.35 -6.49
CA GLY A 51 6.51 -3.91 -6.34
C GLY A 51 7.27 -3.54 -5.06
N GLN A 52 6.94 -4.19 -3.94
CA GLN A 52 7.63 -3.98 -2.66
C GLN A 52 9.07 -4.50 -2.69
N GLU A 53 9.29 -5.72 -3.21
CA GLU A 53 10.63 -6.30 -3.37
C GLU A 53 11.55 -5.40 -4.21
N ARG A 54 11.04 -4.88 -5.34
CA ARG A 54 11.79 -3.94 -6.18
C ARG A 54 12.12 -2.64 -5.44
N LEU A 55 11.19 -2.08 -4.67
CA LEU A 55 11.43 -0.86 -3.91
C LEU A 55 12.47 -1.08 -2.81
N LEU A 56 12.37 -2.18 -2.04
CA LEU A 56 13.37 -2.53 -1.02
C LEU A 56 14.75 -2.75 -1.62
N PHE A 57 14.84 -3.41 -2.78
CA PHE A 57 16.09 -3.57 -3.49
C PHE A 57 16.73 -2.23 -3.87
N ILE A 58 15.92 -1.27 -4.37
CA ILE A 58 16.41 0.08 -4.70
C ILE A 58 16.88 0.80 -3.44
N GLU A 59 16.12 0.69 -2.34
CA GLU A 59 16.43 1.42 -1.11
C GLU A 59 17.70 0.89 -0.43
N GLY A 60 17.97 -0.42 -0.52
CA GLY A 60 19.23 -1.02 -0.09
C GLY A 60 20.46 -0.58 -0.90
N LEU A 61 20.28 -0.07 -2.13
CA LEU A 61 21.38 0.49 -2.94
C LEU A 61 21.60 1.99 -2.67
N ALA A 62 20.55 2.71 -2.27
CA ALA A 62 20.56 4.16 -2.15
C ALA A 62 21.12 4.65 -0.80
N ASN A 63 21.27 3.77 0.21
CA ASN A 63 21.76 4.12 1.55
C ASN A 63 20.93 5.24 2.23
N GLY A 64 19.60 5.09 2.27
CA GLY A 64 18.72 5.96 3.03
C GLY A 64 18.44 7.31 2.36
N THR A 65 18.01 7.28 1.08
CA THR A 65 17.58 8.50 0.39
C THR A 65 16.09 8.78 0.60
N SER A 66 15.68 10.04 0.47
CA SER A 66 14.26 10.43 0.45
C SER A 66 13.60 10.29 -0.94
N ALA A 67 14.27 9.64 -1.90
CA ALA A 67 13.84 9.60 -3.30
C ALA A 67 12.48 8.91 -3.50
N ASN A 68 12.08 8.03 -2.57
CA ASN A 68 10.80 7.34 -2.57
C ASN A 68 9.80 7.91 -1.56
N HIS A 69 10.10 9.04 -0.91
CA HIS A 69 9.18 9.69 0.01
C HIS A 69 8.04 10.38 -0.77
N LEU A 70 6.83 10.32 -0.22
CA LEU A 70 5.68 11.06 -0.71
C LEU A 70 5.25 12.05 0.37
N SER A 71 5.65 13.31 0.20
CA SER A 71 5.32 14.40 1.13
C SER A 71 4.13 15.20 0.64
N MET A 72 3.21 15.55 1.55
CA MET A 72 2.04 16.37 1.27
C MET A 72 1.88 17.41 2.36
N GLU A 73 1.55 18.64 1.97
CA GLU A 73 1.32 19.76 2.89
C GLU A 73 -0.16 20.17 2.87
N PHE A 74 -0.68 20.50 4.05
CA PHE A 74 -2.07 20.90 4.22
C PHE A 74 -2.16 22.14 5.11
N VAL A 75 -2.96 23.13 4.70
CA VAL A 75 -3.27 24.28 5.55
C VAL A 75 -4.47 23.91 6.43
N LEU A 76 -4.23 23.84 7.73
CA LEU A 76 -5.27 23.55 8.72
C LEU A 76 -5.96 24.83 9.20
N SER A 77 -7.23 24.71 9.56
CA SER A 77 -7.93 25.77 10.29
C SER A 77 -7.30 26.00 11.66
N GLN A 78 -7.27 27.25 12.10
CA GLN A 78 -6.84 27.62 13.47
C GLN A 78 -7.68 26.96 14.58
N TYR A 79 -8.87 26.43 14.24
CA TYR A 79 -9.76 25.72 15.17
C TYR A 79 -9.58 24.20 15.14
N THR A 80 -8.65 23.68 14.33
CA THR A 80 -8.39 22.24 14.25
C THR A 80 -7.78 21.74 15.56
N SER A 81 -8.39 20.72 16.15
CA SER A 81 -7.83 20.03 17.31
C SER A 81 -6.80 19.00 16.85
N LEU A 82 -5.53 19.20 17.21
CA LEU A 82 -4.45 18.26 16.89
C LEU A 82 -4.70 16.88 17.49
N ASN A 83 -5.20 16.80 18.72
CA ASN A 83 -5.58 15.53 19.36
C ASN A 83 -6.66 14.79 18.54
N ALA A 84 -7.62 15.51 17.96
CA ALA A 84 -8.65 14.88 17.13
C ALA A 84 -8.07 14.38 15.80
N LEU A 85 -7.13 15.14 15.22
CA LEU A 85 -6.41 14.76 13.99
C LEU A 85 -5.53 13.52 14.20
N GLU A 86 -4.76 13.48 15.30
CA GLU A 86 -3.96 12.31 15.68
C GLU A 86 -4.82 11.05 15.86
N ASN A 87 -5.97 11.17 16.53
CA ASN A 87 -6.90 10.06 16.69
C ASN A 87 -7.48 9.59 15.35
N ALA A 88 -7.80 10.53 14.44
CA ALA A 88 -8.30 10.20 13.11
C ALA A 88 -7.24 9.47 12.28
N ILE A 89 -5.98 9.91 12.33
CA ILE A 89 -4.87 9.23 11.63
C ILE A 89 -4.62 7.85 12.24
N ASN A 90 -4.60 7.72 13.57
CA ASN A 90 -4.47 6.42 14.24
C ASN A 90 -5.57 5.43 13.81
N PHE A 91 -6.81 5.88 13.66
CA PHE A 91 -7.90 5.05 13.15
C PHE A 91 -7.67 4.59 11.69
N VAL A 92 -7.06 5.44 10.86
CA VAL A 92 -6.66 5.07 9.49
C VAL A 92 -5.52 4.04 9.51
N ILE A 93 -4.51 4.22 10.37
CA ILE A 93 -3.42 3.27 10.55
C ILE A 93 -3.96 1.90 10.99
N GLU A 94 -4.85 1.88 12.00
CA GLU A 94 -5.49 0.64 12.49
C GLU A 94 -6.23 -0.10 11.38
N ARG A 95 -6.98 0.64 10.56
CA ARG A 95 -7.77 0.07 9.46
C ARG A 95 -6.92 -0.50 8.33
N HIS A 96 -5.73 0.07 8.09
CA HIS A 96 -4.93 -0.21 6.92
C HIS A 96 -3.58 -0.82 7.32
N HIS A 97 -3.50 -2.15 7.27
CA HIS A 97 -2.31 -2.87 7.73
C HIS A 97 -0.98 -2.41 7.10
N ILE A 98 -1.02 -1.91 5.86
CA ILE A 98 0.19 -1.41 5.19
C ILE A 98 0.82 -0.21 5.91
N LEU A 99 0.04 0.56 6.68
CA LEU A 99 0.51 1.75 7.40
C LEU A 99 1.20 1.45 8.74
N HIS A 100 1.19 0.18 9.16
CA HIS A 100 1.98 -0.31 10.30
C HIS A 100 2.73 -1.60 9.92
N THR A 101 3.13 -1.71 8.66
CA THR A 101 3.94 -2.82 8.16
C THR A 101 5.41 -2.42 8.17
N ILE A 102 6.26 -3.30 8.70
CA ILE A 102 7.72 -3.21 8.66
C ILE A 102 8.30 -4.26 7.71
N TYR A 103 9.53 -4.03 7.26
CA TYR A 103 10.26 -4.86 6.32
C TYR A 103 11.53 -5.44 6.94
N HIS A 104 11.81 -6.70 6.61
CA HIS A 104 12.94 -7.46 7.15
C HIS A 104 14.03 -7.65 6.10
N GLU A 105 15.27 -7.89 6.55
CA GLU A 105 16.42 -8.12 5.66
C GLU A 105 16.25 -9.36 4.76
N ASP A 106 15.46 -10.35 5.20
CA ASP A 106 15.17 -11.58 4.44
C ASP A 106 14.08 -11.40 3.37
N MET A 107 13.78 -10.16 2.99
CA MET A 107 12.76 -9.79 1.99
C MET A 107 11.36 -10.28 2.38
N THR A 108 11.05 -10.18 3.67
CA THR A 108 9.71 -10.40 4.21
C THR A 108 9.14 -9.13 4.83
N GLN A 109 7.85 -9.16 5.17
CA GLN A 109 7.16 -8.07 5.87
C GLN A 109 6.33 -8.62 7.03
N SER A 110 6.13 -7.78 8.05
CA SER A 110 5.20 -8.10 9.14
C SER A 110 4.39 -6.87 9.54
N VAL A 111 3.17 -7.14 9.98
CA VAL A 111 2.26 -6.13 10.53
C VAL A 111 2.55 -5.99 12.02
N LEU A 112 2.81 -4.75 12.46
CA LEU A 112 2.98 -4.44 13.87
C LEU A 112 1.61 -4.52 14.58
N PRO A 113 1.49 -5.26 15.70
CA PRO A 113 0.23 -5.36 16.44
C PRO A 113 -0.09 -4.09 17.23
N GLU A 114 0.93 -3.30 17.55
CA GLU A 114 0.85 -2.04 18.29
C GLU A 114 1.80 -1.03 17.64
N TRP A 115 1.42 0.24 17.70
CA TRP A 115 2.22 1.34 17.16
C TRP A 115 1.97 2.62 17.97
N VAL A 116 2.86 3.58 17.80
CA VAL A 116 2.72 4.93 18.34
C VAL A 116 2.82 5.90 17.17
N PHE A 117 1.78 6.72 17.00
CA PHE A 117 1.78 7.81 16.03
C PHE A 117 1.46 9.12 16.74
N THR A 118 2.27 10.13 16.49
CA THR A 118 2.15 11.49 17.03
C THR A 118 2.50 12.49 15.94
N ILE A 119 1.88 13.67 15.98
CA ILE A 119 2.24 14.79 15.12
C ILE A 119 3.36 15.56 15.82
N GLU A 120 4.53 15.62 15.19
CA GLU A 120 5.71 16.28 15.75
C GLU A 120 5.67 17.80 15.49
N THR A 121 6.10 18.61 16.44
CA THR A 121 6.35 20.04 16.19
C THR A 121 7.80 20.20 15.78
N VAL A 122 8.06 20.77 14.60
CA VAL A 122 9.41 20.85 14.03
C VAL A 122 9.78 22.27 13.63
N ASP A 123 11.04 22.62 13.80
CA ASP A 123 11.56 23.92 13.35
C ASP A 123 11.88 23.93 11.85
N ASP A 124 12.20 22.76 11.28
CA ASP A 124 12.58 22.59 9.87
C ASP A 124 11.78 21.45 9.22
N VAL A 125 10.70 21.83 8.52
CA VAL A 125 9.79 20.91 7.83
C VAL A 125 10.49 20.19 6.67
N GLU A 126 11.40 20.86 5.96
CA GLU A 126 12.09 20.27 4.80
C GLU A 126 13.08 19.20 5.26
N ALA A 127 13.83 19.46 6.34
CA ALA A 127 14.69 18.47 6.95
C ALA A 127 13.90 17.27 7.48
N PHE A 128 12.76 17.52 8.15
CA PHE A 128 11.89 16.46 8.65
C PHE A 128 11.32 15.58 7.53
N ALA A 129 10.84 16.18 6.44
CA ALA A 129 10.30 15.47 5.28
C ALA A 129 11.34 14.59 4.58
N ASN A 130 12.62 14.97 4.65
CA ASN A 130 13.73 14.23 4.06
C ASN A 130 14.41 13.23 5.01
N LEU A 131 14.00 13.19 6.28
CA LEU A 131 14.55 12.25 7.25
C LEU A 131 14.26 10.80 6.80
N PRO A 132 15.27 9.95 6.54
CA PRO A 132 15.07 8.60 6.03
C PRO A 132 14.22 7.74 6.96
N PHE A 133 13.47 6.79 6.42
CA PHE A 133 12.75 5.78 7.20
C PHE A 133 13.62 4.56 7.49
N GLU A 134 13.66 4.14 8.75
CA GLU A 134 14.23 2.85 9.13
C GLU A 134 13.17 1.76 8.95
N LEU A 135 13.11 1.18 7.75
CA LEU A 135 12.00 0.31 7.30
C LEU A 135 11.72 -0.94 8.16
N SER A 136 12.66 -1.35 9.02
CA SER A 136 12.49 -2.45 9.97
C SER A 136 11.79 -2.06 11.27
N HIS A 137 11.66 -0.76 11.56
CA HIS A 137 11.15 -0.26 12.84
C HIS A 137 10.11 0.85 12.70
N ASP A 138 10.28 1.71 11.70
CA ASP A 138 9.43 2.88 11.50
C ASP A 138 8.07 2.52 10.91
N LEU A 139 7.05 3.27 11.30
CA LEU A 139 5.84 3.36 10.50
C LEU A 139 6.18 4.04 9.15
N PRO A 140 5.61 3.59 8.02
CA PRO A 140 5.77 4.23 6.72
C PRO A 140 4.98 5.54 6.59
N LEU A 141 4.81 6.26 7.70
CA LEU A 141 4.08 7.52 7.81
C LEU A 141 4.63 8.34 8.99
N ARG A 142 4.89 9.62 8.74
CA ARG A 142 5.17 10.64 9.77
C ARG A 142 4.39 11.90 9.45
N ALA A 143 4.16 12.73 10.47
CA ALA A 143 3.49 14.02 10.31
C ALA A 143 4.13 15.06 11.23
N CYS A 144 4.19 16.30 10.76
CA CYS A 144 4.66 17.43 11.55
C CYS A 144 3.77 18.67 11.36
N ILE A 145 3.95 19.64 12.26
CA ILE A 145 3.43 21.02 12.19
C ILE A 145 4.53 22.04 12.42
#